data_AF-A0A376DU71-F1
#
_entry.id   AF-A0A376DU71-F1
#
_cell.length_a   1.000
_cell.length_b   1.000
_cell.length_c   1.000
_cell.angle_alpha   90.00
_cell.angle_beta   90.00
_cell.angle_gamma   90.00
#
_symmetry.space_group_name_H-M   'P 1'
#
loop_
_entity.id
_entity.type
_entity.pdbx_description
1 polymer ?
#
loop_
_entity_poly.entity_id
_entity_poly.type
_entity_poly.pdbx_seq_one_letter_code
_entity_poly.pdbx_strand_id
1 'polypeptide(L)'
;MKKFKKRININNATSFKLDYRDGNGEMKEKEFTSYKSMEQFHGRQDAFLYLDYHRYAFVNEKWHRFMKLRSPFVFQEELDFINKTFNEDVEDKIPQLSEFEDNKPQ
;
A
#
# COMPACT_ATOMS: atom_id res chain seq x y z
N MET A 1 -22.69 -2.27 -13.80
CA MET A 1 -21.76 -2.69 -12.72
C MET A 1 -20.67 -3.57 -13.32
N LYS A 2 -19.39 -3.14 -13.30
CA LYS A 2 -18.27 -4.01 -13.67
C LYS A 2 -18.28 -5.20 -12.71
N LYS A 3 -18.44 -6.42 -13.23
CA LYS A 3 -18.40 -7.65 -12.43
C LYS A 3 -17.08 -7.67 -11.65
N PHE A 4 -17.13 -7.98 -10.35
CA PHE A 4 -15.92 -8.12 -9.54
C PHE A 4 -14.93 -9.03 -10.26
N LYS A 5 -13.72 -8.50 -10.54
CA LYS A 5 -12.64 -9.26 -11.15
C LYS A 5 -12.40 -10.49 -10.26
N LYS A 6 -12.30 -11.67 -10.88
CA LYS A 6 -12.17 -13.01 -10.26
C LYS A 6 -11.53 -12.98 -8.86
N ARG A 7 -12.16 -13.63 -7.88
CA ARG A 7 -11.58 -13.86 -6.55
C ARG A 7 -10.26 -14.64 -6.71
N ILE A 8 -9.16 -14.08 -6.24
CA ILE A 8 -7.84 -14.72 -6.26
C ILE A 8 -7.63 -15.40 -4.92
N ASN A 9 -7.31 -16.70 -4.94
CA ASN A 9 -6.96 -17.43 -3.74
C ASN A 9 -5.50 -17.15 -3.38
N ILE A 10 -5.27 -16.21 -2.47
CA ILE A 10 -3.94 -15.83 -2.00
C ILE A 10 -3.23 -16.93 -1.21
N ASN A 11 -3.94 -18.00 -0.78
CA ASN A 11 -3.30 -19.13 -0.08
C ASN A 11 -2.33 -19.88 -0.99
N ASN A 12 -2.48 -19.76 -2.31
CA ASN A 12 -1.58 -20.33 -3.30
C ASN A 12 -0.42 -19.39 -3.66
N ALA A 13 -0.29 -18.25 -2.98
CA ALA A 13 0.78 -17.31 -3.26
C ALA A 13 2.13 -17.85 -2.81
N THR A 14 3.13 -17.81 -3.70
CA THR A 14 4.48 -18.29 -3.41
C THR A 14 5.41 -17.17 -2.93
N SER A 15 5.08 -15.92 -3.25
CA SER A 15 5.81 -14.72 -2.83
C SER A 15 4.86 -13.57 -2.55
N PHE A 16 5.32 -12.64 -1.73
CA PHE A 16 4.62 -11.42 -1.37
C PHE A 16 5.54 -10.22 -1.55
N LYS A 17 4.97 -9.06 -1.82
CA LYS A 17 5.73 -7.84 -2.06
C LYS A 17 5.05 -6.64 -1.44
N LEU A 18 5.85 -5.73 -0.90
CA LEU A 18 5.41 -4.52 -0.23
C LEU A 18 6.14 -3.30 -0.83
N ASP A 19 5.36 -2.35 -1.33
CA ASP A 19 5.84 -1.02 -1.71
C ASP A 19 5.53 -0.07 -0.56
N TYR A 20 6.54 0.60 -0.03
CA TYR A 20 6.41 1.47 1.14
C TYR A 20 7.33 2.69 1.04
N ARG A 21 6.96 3.79 1.70
CA ARG A 21 7.92 4.87 2.01
C ARG A 21 8.61 4.57 3.32
N ASP A 22 9.92 4.79 3.36
CA ASP A 22 10.69 4.66 4.59
C ASP A 22 10.68 5.96 5.41
N GLY A 23 11.41 5.96 6.52
CA GLY A 23 11.52 7.12 7.41
C GLY A 23 12.15 8.36 6.75
N ASN A 24 12.78 8.23 5.59
CA ASN A 24 13.37 9.33 4.83
C ASN A 24 12.44 9.81 3.69
N GLY A 25 11.26 9.20 3.55
CA GLY A 25 10.31 9.52 2.49
C GLY A 25 10.63 8.85 1.14
N GLU A 26 11.63 7.97 1.07
CA GLU A 26 12.01 7.28 -0.17
C GLU A 26 11.11 6.07 -0.41
N MET A 27 10.67 5.89 -1.66
CA MET A 27 9.94 4.70 -2.08
C MET A 27 10.88 3.48 -2.10
N LYS A 28 10.48 2.43 -1.39
CA LYS A 28 11.18 1.15 -1.33
C LYS A 28 10.24 0.01 -1.65
N GLU A 29 10.81 -1.03 -2.24
CA GLU A 29 10.14 -2.28 -2.55
C GLU A 29 10.85 -3.42 -1.82
N LYS A 30 10.08 -4.33 -1.23
CA LYS A 30 10.62 -5.51 -0.58
C LYS A 30 9.78 -6.74 -0.85
N GLU A 31 10.44 -7.81 -1.27
CA GLU A 31 9.83 -9.11 -1.45
C GLU A 31 10.00 -10.01 -0.21
N PHE A 32 9.04 -10.91 -0.02
CA PHE A 32 8.91 -11.80 1.10
C PHE A 32 8.45 -13.17 0.62
N THR A 33 8.96 -14.23 1.27
CA THR A 33 8.55 -15.62 0.99
C THR A 33 7.21 -16.00 1.61
N SER A 34 6.64 -15.16 2.49
CA SER A 34 5.36 -15.45 3.14
C SER A 34 4.62 -14.18 3.52
N TYR A 35 3.29 -14.27 3.60
CA TYR A 35 2.47 -13.16 4.08
C TYR A 35 2.83 -12.77 5.53
N LYS A 36 3.10 -13.77 6.37
CA LYS A 36 3.44 -13.57 7.78
C LYS A 36 4.72 -12.75 7.96
N SER A 37 5.76 -13.03 7.17
CA SER A 37 7.02 -12.28 7.26
C SER A 37 6.87 -10.84 6.77
N MET A 38 6.03 -10.61 5.76
CA MET A 38 5.65 -9.25 5.33
C MET A 38 4.92 -8.48 6.44
N GLU A 39 3.92 -9.08 7.09
CA GLU A 39 3.19 -8.44 8.19
C GLU A 39 4.09 -8.15 9.40
N GLN A 40 5.00 -9.06 9.73
CA GLN A 40 5.97 -8.86 10.80
C GLN A 40 6.97 -7.74 10.48
N PHE A 41 7.34 -7.57 9.20
CA PHE A 41 8.17 -6.46 8.79
C PHE A 41 7.43 -5.14 8.93
N HIS A 42 6.20 -5.08 8.39
CA HIS A 42 5.32 -3.91 8.47
C HIS A 42 5.04 -3.50 9.92
N GLY A 43 4.69 -4.45 10.78
CA GLY A 43 4.38 -4.18 12.18
C GLY A 43 5.58 -3.78 13.06
N ARG A 44 6.82 -3.87 12.56
CA ARG A 44 8.03 -3.37 13.23
C ARG A 44 8.43 -1.96 12.76
N GLN A 45 7.71 -1.39 11.80
CA GLN A 45 8.03 -0.05 11.31
C GLN A 45 7.45 0.98 12.28
N ASP A 46 8.32 1.54 13.11
CA ASP A 46 7.97 2.56 14.10
C ASP A 46 8.25 3.99 13.60
N ALA A 47 8.79 4.14 12.39
CA ALA A 47 9.12 5.44 11.82
C ALA A 47 7.84 6.23 11.48
N PHE A 48 7.76 7.48 11.93
CA PHE A 48 6.59 8.35 11.71
C PHE A 48 6.24 8.54 10.23
N LEU A 49 7.25 8.63 9.36
CA LEU A 49 7.07 8.81 7.92
C LEU A 49 6.86 7.49 7.15
N TYR A 50 6.86 6.35 7.84
CA TYR A 50 6.60 5.07 7.20
C TYR A 50 5.15 5.00 6.71
N LEU A 51 4.99 4.77 5.41
CA LEU A 51 3.69 4.61 4.77
C LEU A 51 3.69 3.34 3.93
N ASP A 52 2.75 2.45 4.22
CA ASP A 52 2.46 1.28 3.41
C ASP A 52 1.53 1.65 2.26
N TYR A 53 2.04 1.56 1.04
CA TYR A 53 1.33 1.97 -0.17
C TYR A 53 0.62 0.80 -0.84
N HIS A 54 1.39 -0.17 -1.33
CA HIS A 54 0.85 -1.27 -2.14
C HIS A 54 1.37 -2.62 -1.68
N ARG A 55 0.47 -3.60 -1.68
CA ARG A 55 0.78 -4.98 -1.31
C ARG A 55 0.46 -5.90 -2.48
N TYR A 56 1.33 -6.85 -2.77
CA TYR A 56 1.15 -7.81 -3.85
C TYR A 56 1.37 -9.24 -3.40
N ALA A 57 0.61 -10.14 -3.99
CA ALA A 57 0.77 -11.58 -3.86
C ALA A 57 1.10 -12.15 -5.24
N PHE A 58 2.12 -13.00 -5.33
CA PHE A 58 2.49 -13.69 -6.55
C PHE A 58 1.72 -15.01 -6.64
N VAL A 59 0.74 -15.08 -7.53
CA VAL A 59 -0.15 -16.25 -7.71
C VAL A 59 -0.23 -16.56 -9.20
N ASN A 60 -0.10 -17.84 -9.58
CA ASN A 60 -0.18 -18.27 -10.98
C ASN A 60 0.73 -17.45 -11.92
N GLU A 61 2.00 -17.30 -11.53
CA GLU A 61 3.03 -16.58 -12.30
C GLU A 61 2.76 -15.07 -12.50
N LYS A 62 1.86 -14.49 -11.70
CA LYS A 62 1.50 -13.09 -11.81
C LYS A 62 1.41 -12.40 -10.46
N TRP A 63 1.89 -11.16 -10.41
CA TRP A 63 1.70 -10.28 -9.27
C TRP A 63 0.28 -9.70 -9.25
N HIS A 64 -0.38 -9.85 -8.11
CA HIS A 64 -1.73 -9.38 -7.88
C HIS A 64 -1.76 -8.45 -6.68
N ARG A 65 -2.17 -7.19 -6.90
CA ARG A 65 -2.34 -6.23 -5.82
C ARG A 65 -3.52 -6.63 -4.93
N PHE A 66 -3.33 -6.54 -3.62
CA PHE A 66 -4.37 -6.78 -2.63
C PHE A 66 -4.28 -5.74 -1.49
N MET A 67 -5.32 -5.67 -0.68
CA MET A 67 -5.37 -4.80 0.50
C MET A 67 -5.87 -5.61 1.69
N LYS A 68 -5.32 -5.32 2.86
CA LYS A 68 -5.80 -5.87 4.13
C LYS A 68 -6.95 -5.02 4.63
N LEU A 69 -8.14 -5.59 4.69
CA LEU A 69 -9.29 -4.93 5.31
C LEU A 69 -9.18 -5.04 6.83
N ARG A 70 -9.42 -3.91 7.53
CA ARG A 70 -9.41 -3.88 9.01
C ARG A 70 -10.68 -4.49 9.60
N SER A 71 -11.79 -4.41 8.88
CA SER A 71 -13.10 -4.93 9.30
C SER A 71 -13.61 -5.96 8.29
N PRO A 72 -14.25 -7.05 8.76
CA PRO A 72 -14.95 -7.99 7.89
C PRO A 72 -16.25 -7.38 7.32
N PHE A 73 -16.79 -6.37 7.98
CA PHE A 73 -17.95 -5.60 7.50
C PHE A 73 -17.44 -4.36 6.80
N VAL A 74 -17.84 -4.19 5.54
CA VAL A 74 -17.48 -3.04 4.71
C VAL A 74 -18.77 -2.37 4.26
N PHE A 75 -18.92 -1.09 4.58
CA PHE A 75 -20.04 -0.28 4.11
C PHE A 75 -19.83 0.13 2.64
N GLN A 76 -20.91 0.51 1.96
CA GLN A 76 -20.83 0.85 0.53
C GLN A 76 -19.87 2.03 0.27
N GLU A 77 -19.86 3.03 1.15
CA GLU A 77 -18.95 4.18 1.04
C GLU A 77 -17.47 3.77 1.13
N GLU A 78 -17.16 2.82 2.01
CA GLU A 78 -15.81 2.27 2.14
C GLU A 78 -15.42 1.46 0.91
N LEU A 79 -16.36 0.70 0.32
CA LEU A 79 -16.16 0.01 -0.95
C LEU A 79 -15.85 0.98 -2.09
N ASP A 80 -16.57 2.10 -2.16
CA ASP A 80 -16.36 3.11 -3.19
C ASP A 80 -15.01 3.80 -3.02
N PHE A 81 -14.62 4.10 -1.77
CA PHE A 81 -13.27 4.58 -1.45
C PHE A 81 -12.18 3.58 -1.85
N ILE A 82 -12.31 2.30 -1.46
CA ILE A 82 -11.35 1.25 -1.81
C ILE A 82 -11.22 1.13 -3.33
N ASN A 83 -12.35 1.12 -4.04
CA ASN A 83 -12.35 1.05 -5.50
C ASN A 83 -11.68 2.26 -6.14
N LYS A 84 -11.88 3.46 -5.59
CA LYS A 84 -11.20 4.66 -6.04
C LYS A 84 -9.68 4.53 -5.84
N THR A 85 -9.22 4.18 -4.64
CA THR A 85 -7.79 3.98 -4.34
C THR A 85 -7.14 2.89 -5.19
N PHE A 86 -7.87 1.82 -5.55
CA PHE A 86 -7.35 0.78 -6.44
C PHE A 86 -7.38 1.15 -7.93
N ASN A 87 -8.15 2.15 -8.36
CA ASN A 87 -8.21 2.49 -9.79
C ASN A 87 -7.53 3.83 -10.11
N GLU A 88 -7.21 4.63 -9.11
CA GLU A 88 -6.36 5.82 -9.27
C GLU A 88 -4.90 5.38 -9.42
N ASP A 89 -4.27 5.81 -10.52
CA ASP A 89 -2.83 5.80 -10.66
C ASP A 89 -2.28 6.86 -9.69
N VAL A 90 -1.40 6.44 -8.78
CA VAL A 90 -0.75 7.36 -7.84
C VAL A 90 0.24 8.20 -8.64
N GLU A 91 -0.23 9.30 -9.24
CA GLU A 91 0.67 10.39 -9.61
C GLU A 91 1.27 10.92 -8.30
N ASP A 92 2.60 10.85 -8.19
CA ASP A 92 3.43 11.38 -7.12
C ASP A 92 3.23 12.89 -6.94
N LYS A 93 2.07 13.31 -6.44
CA LYS A 93 1.95 14.60 -5.77
C LYS A 93 2.48 14.41 -4.37
N ILE A 94 3.78 14.63 -4.25
CA ILE A 94 4.42 15.03 -2.99
C ILE A 94 3.44 16.02 -2.33
N PRO A 95 2.90 15.73 -1.14
CA PRO A 95 2.10 16.70 -0.42
C PRO A 95 3.00 17.90 -0.19
N GLN A 96 2.69 18.99 -0.89
CA GLN A 96 3.23 20.33 -0.79
C GLN A 96 4.24 20.50 0.35
N LEU A 97 5.54 20.59 -0.01
CA LEU A 97 6.46 21.40 0.77
C LEU A 97 5.83 22.79 0.80
N SER A 98 5.08 23.09 1.86
CA SER A 98 4.76 24.46 2.20
C SER A 98 6.08 25.19 2.29
N GLU A 99 6.31 26.11 1.36
CA GLU A 99 7.45 27.00 1.33
C GLU A 99 7.62 27.56 2.75
N PHE A 100 8.68 27.14 3.45
CA PHE A 100 9.11 27.85 4.63
C PHE A 100 9.58 29.20 4.10
N GLU A 101 8.73 30.22 4.23
CA GLU A 101 9.11 31.61 3.99
C GLU A 101 10.40 31.89 4.78
N ASP A 102 11.45 32.23 4.03
CA ASP A 102 12.73 32.72 4.53
C ASP A 102 12.51 33.96 5.40
N ASN A 103 12.36 33.78 6.71
CA ASN A 103 12.55 34.85 7.67
C ASN A 103 14.06 35.17 7.74
N LYS A 104 14.53 36.06 6.86
CA LYS A 104 15.83 36.73 7.01
C LYS A 104 15.80 37.57 8.30
N PRO A 105 16.77 37.41 9.21
CA PRO A 105 16.90 38.33 10.34
C PRO A 105 17.36 39.71 9.85
N GLN A 106 16.72 40.76 10.37
CA GLN A 106 17.16 42.16 10.28
C GLN A 106 18.40 42.40 11.14
#